data_AF-A0A146MHZ0-F1
#
_entry.id   AF-A0A146MHZ0-F1
#
_cell.length_a   1.000
_cell.length_b   1.000
_cell.length_c   1.000
_cell.angle_alpha   90.00
_cell.angle_beta   90.00
_cell.angle_gamma   90.00
#
_symmetry.space_group_name_H-M   'P 1'
#
loop_
_entity.id
_entity.type
_entity.pdbx_description
1 polymer ?
#
loop_
_entity_poly.entity_id
_entity_poly.type
_entity_poly.pdbx_seq_one_letter_code
_entity_poly.pdbx_strand_id
1 'polypeptide(L)'
;MAQLQMQKRGRGNNAGGEPSSSGTTAGSTNQLPIIPTSPGTLTDELAALFECPVCFEIVLPPIMQCHVGHLVCSSCRPKLSCCPTCRGTLGNIRNLAMEKVANNLMFPCKHKQT
;
A
#
# COMPACT_ATOMS: atom_id res chain seq x y z
N MET A 1 -32.31 0.81 -34.52
CA MET A 1 -31.55 0.35 -35.70
C MET A 1 -30.44 1.34 -35.99
N ALA A 2 -29.24 1.10 -35.48
CA ALA A 2 -28.00 1.62 -36.06
C ALA A 2 -26.87 0.71 -35.56
N GLN A 3 -26.45 -0.17 -36.46
CA GLN A 3 -25.37 -1.15 -36.33
C GLN A 3 -23.99 -0.47 -36.24
N LEU A 4 -23.10 -1.11 -35.46
CA LEU A 4 -21.73 -1.56 -35.80
C LEU A 4 -20.76 -0.51 -36.43
N GLN A 5 -19.51 -0.36 -35.98
CA GLN A 5 -18.42 -1.31 -36.27
C GLN A 5 -17.19 -1.13 -35.37
N MET A 6 -16.62 -2.29 -35.03
CA MET A 6 -15.26 -2.49 -34.51
C MET A 6 -14.23 -2.33 -35.64
N GLN A 7 -13.12 -1.62 -35.41
CA GLN A 7 -11.84 -1.78 -36.11
C GLN A 7 -10.71 -1.25 -35.21
N LYS A 8 -9.49 -1.79 -35.11
CA LYS A 8 -8.81 -2.99 -35.61
C LYS A 8 -7.53 -3.11 -34.76
N ARG A 9 -7.17 -4.32 -34.32
CA ARG A 9 -5.84 -4.66 -33.81
C ARG A 9 -4.82 -4.60 -34.97
N GLY A 10 -3.66 -3.97 -34.76
CA GLY A 10 -2.53 -3.95 -35.69
C GLY A 10 -1.19 -4.09 -34.96
N ARG A 11 -0.38 -5.06 -35.40
CA ARG A 11 0.85 -5.62 -34.78
C ARG A 11 2.09 -4.74 -34.95
N GLY A 12 3.06 -4.94 -34.05
CA GLY A 12 4.48 -4.63 -34.30
C GLY A 12 5.38 -5.48 -33.40
N ASN A 13 5.91 -6.58 -33.93
CA ASN A 13 7.09 -7.28 -33.38
C ASN A 13 8.33 -6.47 -33.76
N ASN A 14 9.31 -6.37 -32.87
CA ASN A 14 10.69 -6.19 -33.30
C ASN A 14 11.62 -7.04 -32.43
N ALA A 15 12.55 -7.69 -33.12
CA ALA A 15 13.51 -8.64 -32.60
C ALA A 15 14.89 -7.98 -32.46
N GLY A 16 15.69 -8.50 -31.53
CA GLY A 16 17.14 -8.59 -31.68
C GLY A 16 17.97 -7.52 -30.98
N GLY A 17 18.96 -8.00 -30.22
CA GLY A 17 20.21 -7.27 -29.96
C GLY A 17 20.71 -7.33 -28.52
N GLU A 18 21.39 -8.43 -28.15
CA GLU A 18 22.43 -8.34 -27.12
C GLU A 18 23.67 -7.65 -27.71
N PRO A 19 24.39 -6.87 -26.90
CA PRO A 19 25.83 -7.09 -26.84
C PRO A 19 26.36 -7.12 -25.41
N SER A 20 27.25 -8.09 -25.18
CA SER A 20 28.08 -8.22 -24.00
C SER A 20 29.18 -7.15 -23.92
N SER A 21 29.55 -6.86 -22.67
CA SER A 21 30.89 -6.52 -22.16
C SER A 21 31.28 -5.05 -21.91
N SER A 22 31.47 -4.80 -20.61
CA SER A 22 32.65 -4.17 -20.00
C SER A 22 32.80 -2.64 -20.06
N GLY A 23 32.34 -2.00 -18.97
CA GLY A 23 32.75 -0.65 -18.57
C GLY A 23 32.70 -0.50 -17.05
N THR A 24 33.85 -0.65 -16.40
CA THR A 24 34.06 -0.37 -14.98
C THR A 24 33.80 1.12 -14.70
N THR A 25 32.81 1.44 -13.86
CA THR A 25 32.79 2.69 -13.11
C THR A 25 32.35 2.39 -11.67
N ALA A 26 33.17 2.80 -10.71
CA ALA A 26 32.91 2.68 -9.29
C ALA A 26 31.73 3.59 -8.90
N GLY A 27 30.51 3.07 -9.02
CA GLY A 27 29.31 3.71 -8.47
C GLY A 27 29.26 3.45 -6.97
N SER A 28 29.51 4.50 -6.18
CA SER A 28 29.30 4.48 -4.73
C SER A 28 27.86 4.08 -4.42
N THR A 29 27.67 2.83 -4.03
CA THR A 29 26.38 2.33 -3.55
C THR A 29 26.14 2.97 -2.19
N ASN A 30 25.33 4.03 -2.13
CA ASN A 30 24.68 4.47 -0.90
C ASN A 30 23.67 3.40 -0.50
N GLN A 31 24.18 2.26 -0.03
CA GLN A 31 23.36 1.19 0.52
C GLN A 31 22.86 1.67 1.87
N LEU A 32 21.54 1.87 1.97
CA LEU A 32 20.87 2.09 3.24
C LEU A 32 21.30 0.98 4.22
N PRO A 33 21.57 1.29 5.49
CA PRO A 33 22.03 0.31 6.46
C PRO A 33 21.08 -0.89 6.47
N ILE A 34 21.59 -2.09 6.21
CA ILE A 34 20.83 -3.33 6.38
C ILE A 34 20.65 -3.51 7.89
N ILE A 35 19.49 -3.12 8.42
CA ILE A 35 19.15 -3.35 9.81
C ILE A 35 18.97 -4.88 9.97
N PRO A 36 19.67 -5.54 10.92
CA PRO A 36 19.47 -6.95 11.21
C PRO A 36 18.11 -7.11 11.91
N THR A 37 17.04 -7.20 11.12
CA THR A 37 15.69 -7.37 11.63
C THR A 37 15.34 -8.85 11.65
N SER A 38 15.11 -9.40 12.84
CA SER A 38 14.54 -10.74 12.98
C SER A 38 13.19 -10.82 12.23
N PRO A 39 12.87 -11.94 11.56
CA PRO A 39 11.68 -12.05 10.70
C PRO A 39 10.35 -11.67 11.36
N GLY A 40 10.22 -11.80 12.69
CA GLY A 40 9.00 -11.49 13.43
C GLY A 40 8.83 -10.02 13.84
N THR A 41 9.91 -9.23 13.93
CA THR A 41 9.80 -7.84 14.43
C THR A 41 9.24 -6.89 13.38
N LEU A 42 9.55 -7.12 12.10
CA LEU A 42 9.07 -6.27 11.01
C LEU A 42 7.55 -6.37 10.80
N THR A 43 6.98 -7.56 11.00
CA THR A 43 5.53 -7.74 10.81
C THR A 43 4.72 -6.99 11.86
N ASP A 44 5.22 -6.92 13.09
CA ASP A 44 4.57 -6.19 14.18
C ASP A 44 4.63 -4.67 13.97
N GLU A 45 5.80 -4.15 13.57
CA GLU A 45 5.96 -2.73 13.23
C GLU A 45 5.07 -2.33 12.03
N LEU A 46 5.00 -3.16 11.00
CA LEU A 46 4.11 -2.92 9.85
C LEU A 46 2.63 -3.03 10.23
N ALA A 47 2.27 -3.95 11.12
CA ALA A 47 0.91 -4.08 11.63
C ALA A 47 0.46 -2.82 12.40
N ALA A 48 1.37 -2.21 13.17
CA ALA A 48 1.10 -0.98 13.91
C ALA A 48 0.74 0.21 12.98
N LEU A 49 1.26 0.24 11.75
CA LEU A 49 0.89 1.27 10.75
C LEU A 49 -0.58 1.19 10.32
N PHE A 50 -1.23 0.05 10.54
CA PHE A 50 -2.64 -0.16 10.24
C PHE A 50 -3.54 0.11 11.45
N GLU A 51 -3.06 0.70 12.53
CA GLU A 51 -3.92 1.00 13.68
C GLU A 51 -4.80 2.23 13.46
N CYS A 52 -6.09 2.12 13.80
CA CYS A 52 -7.01 3.24 13.72
C CYS A 52 -6.79 4.20 14.90
N PRO A 53 -6.48 5.49 14.70
CA PRO A 53 -6.21 6.44 15.79
C PRO A 53 -7.44 6.78 16.65
N VAL A 54 -8.61 6.21 16.34
CA VAL A 54 -9.87 6.49 17.05
C VAL A 54 -10.26 5.33 17.96
N CYS A 55 -10.19 4.11 17.47
CA CYS A 55 -10.60 2.92 18.22
C CYS A 55 -9.44 2.00 18.57
N PHE A 56 -8.22 2.31 18.13
CA PHE A 56 -7.00 1.53 18.36
C PHE A 56 -7.09 0.07 17.88
N GLU A 57 -7.98 -0.18 16.92
CA GLU A 57 -8.13 -1.47 16.26
C GLU A 57 -7.46 -1.44 14.89
N ILE A 58 -7.01 -2.60 14.43
CA ILE A 58 -6.45 -2.77 13.08
C ILE A 58 -7.47 -2.38 12.02
N VAL A 59 -7.06 -1.51 11.11
CA VAL A 59 -7.79 -1.02 9.96
C VAL A 59 -7.75 -2.08 8.86
N LEU A 60 -8.86 -2.81 8.72
CA LEU A 60 -9.07 -3.81 7.69
C LEU A 60 -9.91 -3.26 6.53
N PRO A 61 -9.85 -3.88 5.33
CA PRO A 61 -10.72 -3.51 4.21
C PRO A 61 -12.20 -3.40 4.62
N PRO A 62 -12.93 -2.34 4.21
CA PRO A 62 -12.45 -1.22 3.40
C PRO A 62 -11.61 -0.23 4.22
N ILE A 63 -10.38 0.04 3.75
CA ILE A 63 -9.42 0.92 4.43
C ILE A 63 -9.69 2.35 3.98
N MET A 64 -10.04 3.23 4.92
CA MET A 64 -10.35 4.63 4.62
C MET A 64 -9.14 5.50 4.89
N GLN A 65 -8.95 6.54 4.07
CA GLN A 65 -7.87 7.51 4.25
C GLN A 65 -8.35 8.96 4.14
N CYS A 66 -7.60 9.88 4.76
CA CYS A 66 -7.72 11.30 4.44
C CYS A 66 -6.95 11.65 3.15
N HIS A 67 -7.06 12.90 2.68
CA HIS A 67 -6.38 13.36 1.45
C HIS A 67 -4.85 13.30 1.53
N VAL A 68 -4.28 13.27 2.74
CA VAL A 68 -2.84 13.23 2.98
C VAL A 68 -2.34 11.80 3.30
N GLY A 69 -3.25 10.81 3.36
CA GLY A 69 -2.90 9.40 3.49
C GLY A 69 -3.03 8.77 4.88
N HIS A 70 -3.49 9.49 5.92
CA HIS A 70 -3.72 8.89 7.24
C HIS A 70 -4.92 7.95 7.24
N LEU A 71 -4.74 6.76 7.82
CA LEU A 71 -5.73 5.70 7.82
C LEU A 71 -6.74 5.84 8.96
N VAL A 72 -7.99 5.46 8.67
CA VAL A 72 -9.08 5.31 9.64
C VAL A 72 -9.90 4.08 9.24
N CYS A 73 -10.43 3.34 10.21
CA CYS A 73 -11.30 2.20 9.90
C CYS A 73 -12.68 2.65 9.37
N SER A 74 -13.31 1.78 8.59
CA SER A 74 -14.62 2.02 7.98
C SER A 74 -15.72 2.34 8.99
N SER A 75 -15.65 1.76 10.20
CA SER A 75 -16.62 1.97 11.27
C SER A 75 -16.45 3.32 11.98
N CYS A 76 -15.23 3.86 12.05
CA CYS A 76 -14.97 5.18 12.63
C CYS A 76 -15.17 6.30 11.60
N ARG A 77 -14.87 6.05 10.32
CA ARG A 77 -14.98 7.05 9.25
C ARG A 77 -16.28 7.89 9.27
N PRO A 78 -17.51 7.31 9.36
CA PRO A 78 -18.74 8.11 9.33
C PRO A 78 -18.95 8.98 10.57
N LYS A 79 -18.22 8.74 11.67
CA LYS A 79 -18.33 9.48 12.94
C LYS A 79 -17.43 10.73 12.99
N LEU A 80 -16.60 10.94 11.96
CA LEU A 80 -15.57 11.97 11.94
C LEU A 80 -15.87 13.04 10.88
N SER A 81 -15.69 14.30 11.28
CA SER A 81 -15.73 15.47 10.39
C SER A 81 -14.35 15.85 9.84
N CYS A 82 -13.27 15.52 10.54
CA CYS A 82 -11.89 15.84 10.18
C CYS A 82 -10.92 14.71 10.56
N CYS A 83 -9.68 14.80 10.07
CA CYS A 83 -8.69 13.74 10.28
C CYS A 83 -8.16 13.81 11.71
N PRO A 84 -8.22 12.72 12.50
CA PRO A 84 -7.70 12.74 13.87
C PRO A 84 -6.20 12.99 13.92
N THR A 85 -5.45 12.63 12.87
CA THR A 85 -3.99 12.79 12.80
C THR A 85 -3.58 14.16 12.29
N CYS A 86 -4.02 14.59 11.10
CA CYS A 86 -3.58 15.85 10.48
C CYS A 86 -4.59 16.98 10.52
N ARG A 87 -5.78 16.78 11.10
CA ARG A 87 -6.89 17.76 11.15
C ARG A 87 -7.44 18.22 9.79
N GLY A 88 -6.95 17.65 8.69
CA GLY A 88 -7.45 17.93 7.34
C GLY A 88 -8.80 17.28 7.04
N THR A 89 -9.36 17.63 5.88
CA THR A 89 -10.67 17.13 5.41
C THR A 89 -10.68 15.62 5.24
N LEU A 90 -11.67 14.94 5.84
CA LEU A 90 -11.97 13.55 5.57
C LEU A 90 -12.95 13.44 4.41
N GLY A 91 -12.49 12.94 3.26
CA GLY A 91 -13.32 12.50 2.15
C GLY A 91 -13.74 11.04 2.31
N ASN A 92 -14.62 10.52 1.46
CA ASN A 92 -14.94 9.08 1.43
C ASN A 92 -13.94 8.34 0.54
N ILE A 93 -12.65 8.41 0.90
CA ILE A 93 -11.54 7.93 0.06
C ILE A 93 -11.12 6.54 0.56
N ARG A 94 -11.36 5.53 -0.27
CA ARG A 94 -10.94 4.14 -0.01
C ARG A 94 -9.52 3.93 -0.54
N ASN A 95 -8.63 3.38 0.28
CA ASN A 95 -7.24 3.11 -0.09
C ASN A 95 -7.07 1.65 -0.56
N LEU A 96 -7.33 1.40 -1.84
CA LEU A 96 -7.22 0.07 -2.45
C LEU A 96 -5.79 -0.50 -2.41
N ALA A 97 -4.77 0.36 -2.37
CA ALA A 97 -3.38 -0.08 -2.28
C ALA A 97 -3.09 -0.66 -0.89
N MET A 98 -3.53 0.03 0.17
CA MET A 98 -3.37 -0.46 1.54
C MET A 98 -4.20 -1.70 1.82
N GLU A 99 -5.34 -1.89 1.15
CA GLU A 99 -6.08 -3.15 1.22
C GLU A 99 -5.26 -4.33 0.69
N LYS A 100 -4.53 -4.14 -0.43
CA LYS A 100 -3.65 -5.19 -0.96
C LYS A 100 -2.49 -5.48 -0.03
N VAL A 101 -1.90 -4.46 0.58
CA VAL A 101 -0.82 -4.65 1.56
C VAL A 101 -1.34 -5.38 2.80
N ALA A 102 -2.48 -4.96 3.36
CA ALA A 102 -3.10 -5.61 4.52
C ALA A 102 -3.34 -7.11 4.28
N ASN A 103 -3.74 -7.51 3.07
CA ASN A 103 -3.95 -8.93 2.74
C ASN A 103 -2.66 -9.78 2.76
N ASN A 104 -1.48 -9.17 2.74
CA ASN A 104 -0.18 -9.85 2.78
C ASN A 104 0.52 -9.75 4.14
N LEU A 105 -0.08 -9.05 5.10
CA LEU A 105 0.46 -8.91 6.45
C LEU A 105 -0.20 -9.90 7.40
N MET A 106 0.59 -10.44 8.33
CA MET A 106 0.06 -11.19 9.47
C MET A 106 -0.19 -10.20 10.61
N PHE A 107 -1.47 -10.04 10.98
CA PHE A 107 -1.84 -9.19 12.11
C PHE A 107 -1.86 -9.98 13.42
N PRO A 108 -1.46 -9.36 14.55
CA PRO A 108 -1.64 -9.95 15.86
C PRO A 108 -3.10 -10.34 16.12
N CYS A 109 -3.31 -11.52 16.69
CA CYS A 109 -4.65 -11.97 17.06
C CYS A 109 -5.17 -11.14 18.24
N LYS A 110 -6.26 -10.40 18.05
CA LYS A 110 -6.93 -9.63 19.10
C LYS A 110 -7.36 -10.44 20.34
N HIS A 111 -7.53 -11.76 20.21
CA HIS A 111 -7.95 -12.65 21.30
C HIS A 111 -6.85 -13.62 21.73
N LYS A 112 -5.57 -13.29 21.49
CA LYS A 112 -4.48 -14.08 22.07
C LYS A 112 -4.57 -13.94 23.59
N GLN A 113 -5.25 -14.88 24.24
CA GLN A 113 -5.17 -15.02 25.69
C GLN A 113 -3.70 -15.31 26.01
N THR A 114 -3.13 -14.47 26.86
CA THR A 114 -1.78 -14.65 27.40
C THR A 114 -1.88 -15.40 28.71
#